data_AF-A0A3D5NSI7-F1
#
_entry.id   AF-A0A3D5NSI7-F1
#
_cell.length_a   1.000
_cell.length_b   1.000
_cell.length_c   1.000
_cell.angle_alpha   90.00
_cell.angle_beta   90.00
_cell.angle_gamma   90.00
#
_symmetry.space_group_name_H-M   'P 1'
#
loop_
_entity.id
_entity.type
_entity.pdbx_description
1 polymer ?
#
loop_
_entity_poly.entity_id
_entity_poly.type
_entity_poly.pdbx_seq_one_letter_code
_entity_poly.pdbx_strand_id
1 'polypeptide(L)'
;MAIWNNQNYSVGEDSLAFPLWINGKATKTSIKVVIPERQKALLENKKGTLRITKINGKYIAQIAVDIPCESTHGSSVMGIDMGLKVPAVAVTDMGKTRFFGNGRENKYKKRMARVKRKALGKAKKIKILKKLNNKEQRWMRDKDHKLSREIVNFAKANNVSTIQLEDLAGIRQTAR
;
A
#
# COMPACT_ATOMS: atom_id res chain seq x y z
N MET A 1 12.76 -11.49 12.46
CA MET A 1 11.86 -10.33 12.63
C MET A 1 11.67 -10.14 14.11
N ALA A 2 11.72 -8.92 14.62
CA ALA A 2 11.56 -8.64 16.05
C ALA A 2 10.51 -7.55 16.27
N ILE A 3 9.74 -7.69 17.36
CA ILE A 3 8.52 -6.91 17.61
C ILE A 3 8.54 -6.42 19.06
N TRP A 4 8.17 -5.16 19.27
CA TRP A 4 8.05 -4.54 20.59
C TRP A 4 6.71 -3.81 20.72
N ASN A 5 6.10 -3.91 21.90
CA ASN A 5 4.96 -3.08 22.27
C ASN A 5 5.39 -1.61 22.46
N ASN A 6 4.45 -0.67 22.36
CA ASN A 6 4.67 0.77 22.51
C ASN A 6 5.31 1.20 23.84
N GLN A 7 5.14 0.41 24.91
CA GLN A 7 5.79 0.64 26.20
C GLN A 7 7.30 0.35 26.18
N ASN A 8 7.75 -0.52 25.27
CA ASN A 8 9.09 -1.08 25.28
C ASN A 8 10.07 -0.33 24.37
N TYR A 9 9.62 0.70 23.64
CA TYR A 9 10.52 1.52 22.82
C TYR A 9 10.22 3.01 22.98
N SER A 10 11.20 3.83 22.62
CA SER A 10 11.05 5.28 22.59
C SER A 10 11.70 5.84 21.32
N VAL A 11 11.03 6.80 20.72
CA VAL A 11 11.49 7.51 19.52
C VAL A 11 11.99 8.87 19.97
N GLY A 12 13.28 9.14 19.77
CA GLY A 12 13.85 10.48 19.89
C GLY A 12 13.93 11.17 18.51
N GLU A 13 14.57 12.32 18.44
CA GLU A 13 14.63 13.15 17.22
C GLU A 13 15.22 12.39 16.02
N ASP A 14 16.40 11.78 16.20
CA ASP A 14 17.09 10.95 15.20
C ASP A 14 17.52 9.60 15.78
N SER A 15 16.82 9.13 16.81
CA SER A 15 17.15 7.89 17.50
C SER A 15 15.94 7.04 17.84
N LEU A 16 16.14 5.73 17.87
CA LEU A 16 15.14 4.75 18.26
C LEU A 16 15.75 3.87 19.34
N ALA A 17 15.16 3.90 20.54
CA ALA A 17 15.62 3.12 21.67
C ALA A 17 14.66 1.98 21.99
N PHE A 18 15.17 0.75 22.05
CA PHE A 18 14.40 -0.47 22.33
C PHE A 18 15.30 -1.54 22.97
N PRO A 19 14.75 -2.52 23.70
CA PRO A 19 15.56 -3.51 24.39
C PRO A 19 16.21 -4.47 23.40
N LEU A 20 17.51 -4.60 23.54
CA LEU A 20 18.36 -5.56 22.86
C LEU A 20 19.00 -6.49 23.88
N TRP A 21 19.31 -7.72 23.44
CA TRP A 21 20.11 -8.63 24.24
C TRP A 21 21.59 -8.28 24.06
N ILE A 22 22.20 -7.70 25.09
CA ILE A 22 23.62 -7.30 25.08
C ILE A 22 24.27 -7.86 26.35
N ASN A 23 25.38 -8.56 26.20
CA ASN A 23 26.16 -9.12 27.31
C ASN A 23 25.31 -9.92 28.33
N GLY A 24 24.38 -10.74 27.84
CA GLY A 24 23.54 -11.60 28.69
C GLY A 24 22.37 -10.89 29.38
N LYS A 25 22.13 -9.60 29.11
CA LYS A 25 21.04 -8.83 29.71
C LYS A 25 20.24 -8.07 28.67
N ALA A 26 18.92 -8.01 28.86
CA ALA A 26 18.06 -7.11 28.09
C ALA A 26 18.34 -5.66 28.50
N THR A 27 18.93 -4.89 27.59
CA THR A 27 19.30 -3.49 27.81
C THR A 27 18.61 -2.62 26.77
N LYS A 28 17.95 -1.54 27.21
CA LYS A 28 17.34 -0.56 26.30
C LYS A 28 18.46 0.26 25.65
N THR A 29 18.68 0.05 24.37
CA THR A 29 19.78 0.67 23.62
C THR A 29 19.23 1.65 22.61
N SER A 30 19.81 2.85 22.55
CA SER A 30 19.47 3.85 21.55
C SER A 30 20.29 3.63 20.29
N ILE A 31 19.62 3.52 19.14
CA ILE A 31 20.24 3.39 17.82
C ILE A 31 19.91 4.62 17.00
N LYS A 32 20.92 5.19 16.34
CA LYS A 32 20.71 6.28 15.38
C LYS A 32 19.89 5.78 14.19
N VAL A 33 18.83 6.51 13.85
CA VAL A 33 17.94 6.18 12.74
C VAL A 33 17.77 7.39 11.83
N VAL A 34 17.55 7.15 10.54
CA VAL A 34 17.18 8.21 9.60
C VAL A 34 15.67 8.30 9.55
N ILE A 35 15.09 9.36 10.10
CA ILE A 35 13.65 9.62 10.10
C ILE A 35 13.41 10.84 9.20
N PRO A 36 12.81 10.68 8.00
CA PRO A 36 12.47 11.83 7.18
C PRO A 36 11.36 12.65 7.82
N GLU A 37 11.30 13.95 7.50
CA GLU A 37 10.43 14.94 8.16
C GLU A 37 8.95 14.54 8.19
N ARG A 38 8.44 14.02 7.06
CA ARG A 38 7.07 13.52 6.97
C ARG A 38 6.78 12.41 7.99
N GLN A 39 7.74 11.52 8.24
CA GLN A 39 7.58 10.47 9.23
C GLN A 39 7.67 11.01 10.65
N LYS A 40 8.47 12.06 10.90
CA LYS A 40 8.52 12.75 12.21
C LYS A 40 7.13 13.26 12.59
N ALA A 41 6.50 14.02 11.69
CA ALA A 41 5.14 14.53 11.87
C ALA A 41 4.10 13.41 12.12
N LEU A 42 4.21 12.28 11.41
CA LEU A 42 3.31 11.14 11.66
C LEU A 42 3.53 10.53 13.05
N LEU A 43 4.78 10.42 13.49
CA LEU A 43 5.14 9.82 14.78
C LEU A 43 4.76 10.68 15.99
N GLU A 44 4.30 11.92 15.81
CA GLU A 44 3.69 12.72 16.88
C GLU A 44 2.37 12.12 17.38
N ASN A 45 1.66 11.41 16.50
CA ASN A 45 0.43 10.71 16.83
C ASN A 45 0.66 9.52 17.79
N LYS A 46 -0.43 8.89 18.22
CA LYS A 46 -0.39 7.72 19.10
C LYS A 46 0.34 6.56 18.40
N LYS A 47 1.41 6.09 19.05
CA LYS A 47 2.30 5.04 18.55
C LYS A 47 1.84 3.67 19.05
N GLY A 48 1.83 2.72 18.13
CA GLY A 48 1.53 1.31 18.37
C GLY A 48 2.78 0.44 18.34
N THR A 49 2.66 -0.75 17.76
CA THR A 49 3.72 -1.75 17.71
C THR A 49 4.92 -1.29 16.87
N LEU A 50 6.13 -1.49 17.40
CA LEU A 50 7.38 -1.40 16.64
C LEU A 50 7.75 -2.77 16.07
N ARG A 51 8.11 -2.78 14.80
CA ARG A 51 8.61 -3.96 14.09
C ARG A 51 9.92 -3.64 13.39
N ILE A 52 10.98 -4.38 13.72
CA ILE A 52 12.26 -4.30 13.01
C ILE A 52 12.35 -5.45 12.00
N THR A 53 12.53 -5.09 10.72
CA THR A 53 12.69 -6.03 9.60
C THR A 53 13.94 -5.70 8.79
N LYS A 54 14.49 -6.70 8.10
CA LYS A 54 15.60 -6.51 7.16
C LYS A 54 15.06 -6.56 5.73
N ILE A 55 15.09 -5.44 5.03
CA ILE A 55 14.60 -5.29 3.66
C ILE A 55 15.77 -4.87 2.77
N ASN A 56 16.09 -5.68 1.75
CA ASN A 56 17.21 -5.43 0.82
C ASN A 56 18.54 -5.13 1.54
N GLY A 57 18.84 -5.87 2.60
CA GLY A 57 20.07 -5.70 3.39
C GLY A 57 20.02 -4.58 4.43
N LYS A 58 19.02 -3.70 4.41
CA LYS A 58 18.86 -2.59 5.36
C LYS A 58 17.88 -2.95 6.47
N TYR A 59 18.18 -2.55 7.70
CA TYR A 59 17.22 -2.65 8.81
C TYR A 59 16.23 -1.49 8.73
N ILE A 60 14.94 -1.81 8.80
CA ILE A 60 13.83 -0.86 8.73
C ILE A 60 13.00 -1.00 9.99
N ALA A 61 12.80 0.13 10.67
CA ALA A 61 11.84 0.26 11.77
C ALA A 61 10.48 0.65 11.22
N GLN A 62 9.49 -0.20 11.47
CA GLN A 62 8.10 0.03 11.10
C GLN A 62 7.32 0.24 12.38
N ILE A 63 6.77 1.44 12.56
CA ILE A 63 5.96 1.80 13.73
C ILE A 63 4.53 1.99 13.24
N ALA A 64 3.59 1.27 13.86
CA ALA A 64 2.16 1.53 13.65
C ALA A 64 1.79 2.85 14.33
N VAL A 65 0.96 3.65 13.67
CA VAL A 65 0.54 4.96 14.14
C VAL A 65 -0.96 5.08 13.97
N ASP A 66 -1.66 5.44 15.05
CA ASP A 66 -3.09 5.71 15.02
C ASP A 66 -3.30 7.19 14.68
N ILE A 67 -3.89 7.46 13.52
CA ILE A 67 -4.19 8.82 13.06
C ILE A 67 -5.70 9.02 13.25
N PRO A 68 -6.14 10.04 14.01
CA PRO A 68 -7.56 10.34 14.13
C PRO A 68 -8.13 10.67 12.74
N CYS A 69 -9.26 10.05 12.41
CA CYS A 69 -9.96 10.29 11.16
C CYS A 69 -11.28 10.98 11.46
N GLU A 70 -11.56 12.08 10.77
CA GLU A 70 -12.87 12.71 10.80
C GLU A 70 -13.86 11.84 10.02
N SER A 71 -15.01 11.56 10.62
CA SER A 71 -16.14 10.93 9.92
C SER A 71 -16.87 11.97 9.09
N THR A 72 -17.14 11.65 7.82
CA THR A 72 -18.05 12.43 7.00
C THR A 72 -19.49 12.07 7.34
N HIS A 73 -20.27 13.04 7.79
CA HIS A 73 -21.69 12.89 8.05
C HIS A 73 -22.48 13.45 6.86
N GLY A 74 -23.26 12.61 6.20
CA GLY A 74 -24.13 13.02 5.09
C GLY A 74 -24.80 11.83 4.40
N SER A 75 -25.76 12.13 3.53
CA SER A 75 -26.56 11.13 2.80
C SER A 75 -26.04 10.86 1.39
N SER A 76 -25.01 11.57 0.93
CA SER A 76 -24.54 11.48 -0.44
C SER A 76 -23.82 10.17 -0.71
N VAL A 77 -24.25 9.48 -1.77
CA VAL A 77 -23.74 8.14 -2.12
C VAL A 77 -23.06 8.18 -3.48
N MET A 78 -21.95 7.45 -3.59
CA MET A 78 -21.28 7.16 -4.86
C MET A 78 -21.09 5.66 -5.01
N GLY A 79 -21.63 5.09 -6.08
CA GLY A 79 -21.38 3.71 -6.48
C GLY A 79 -20.12 3.61 -7.34
N ILE A 80 -19.37 2.51 -7.19
CA ILE A 80 -18.21 2.20 -8.02
C ILE A 80 -18.36 0.81 -8.64
N ASP A 81 -18.38 0.76 -9.96
CA ASP A 81 -18.30 -0.47 -10.77
C ASP A 81 -16.84 -0.72 -11.16
N MET A 82 -16.35 -1.95 -10.94
CA MET A 82 -14.97 -2.35 -11.22
C MET A 82 -14.87 -3.21 -12.49
N GLY A 83 -14.29 -2.64 -13.55
CA GLY A 83 -14.23 -3.28 -14.86
C GLY A 83 -12.83 -3.67 -15.36
N LEU A 84 -12.79 -4.50 -16.42
CA LEU A 84 -11.53 -4.86 -17.08
C LEU A 84 -11.03 -3.80 -18.08
N LYS A 85 -11.94 -3.18 -18.85
CA LYS A 85 -11.59 -2.17 -19.87
C LYS A 85 -11.37 -0.81 -19.22
N VAL A 86 -12.26 -0.44 -18.32
CA VAL A 86 -12.14 0.71 -17.43
C VAL A 86 -12.04 0.16 -16.00
N PRO A 87 -10.89 0.27 -15.34
CA PRO A 87 -10.65 -0.29 -14.00
C PRO A 87 -11.70 0.08 -12.95
N ALA A 88 -12.20 1.31 -12.96
CA ALA A 88 -13.29 1.72 -12.10
C ALA A 88 -14.15 2.79 -12.79
N VAL A 89 -15.45 2.75 -12.59
CA VAL A 89 -16.41 3.78 -12.99
C VAL A 89 -17.15 4.21 -11.73
N ALA A 90 -17.14 5.50 -11.42
CA ALA A 90 -17.90 6.03 -10.29
C ALA A 90 -19.10 6.83 -10.78
N VAL A 91 -20.24 6.63 -10.11
CA VAL A 91 -21.48 7.38 -10.34
C VAL A 91 -21.99 7.90 -9.01
N THR A 92 -22.18 9.21 -8.91
CA THR A 92 -22.80 9.83 -7.74
C THR A 92 -24.33 9.79 -7.85
N ASP A 93 -25.02 9.86 -6.71
CA ASP A 93 -26.47 10.09 -6.64
C ASP A 93 -26.97 11.30 -7.45
N MET A 94 -26.18 12.37 -7.56
CA MET A 94 -26.45 13.53 -8.43
C MET A 94 -26.24 13.27 -9.94
N GLY A 95 -25.99 12.02 -10.35
CA GLY A 95 -25.81 11.62 -11.74
C GLY A 95 -24.43 11.93 -12.35
N LYS A 96 -23.47 12.43 -11.58
CA LYS A 96 -22.11 12.68 -12.10
C LYS A 96 -21.36 11.37 -12.27
N THR A 97 -20.89 11.12 -13.48
CA THR A 97 -20.16 9.90 -13.83
C THR A 97 -18.70 10.21 -14.13
N ARG A 98 -17.79 9.37 -13.62
CA ARG A 98 -16.36 9.46 -13.93
C ARG A 98 -15.75 8.08 -14.17
N PHE A 99 -14.97 7.98 -15.23
CA PHE A 99 -14.21 6.78 -15.60
C PHE A 99 -12.77 6.92 -15.11
N PHE A 100 -12.22 5.87 -14.49
CA PHE A 100 -10.87 5.86 -13.95
C PHE A 100 -10.00 4.79 -14.59
N GLY A 101 -8.79 5.18 -14.97
CA GLY A 101 -7.75 4.29 -15.46
C GLY A 101 -7.94 3.78 -16.89
N ASN A 102 -6.95 3.02 -17.34
CA ASN A 102 -6.92 2.44 -18.68
C ASN A 102 -6.60 0.94 -18.61
N GLY A 103 -7.64 0.12 -18.67
CA GLY A 103 -7.51 -1.33 -18.58
C GLY A 103 -6.80 -1.95 -19.79
N ARG A 104 -6.83 -1.29 -20.95
CA ARG A 104 -6.09 -1.73 -22.15
C ARG A 104 -4.58 -1.60 -21.92
N GLU A 105 -4.13 -0.50 -21.31
CA GLU A 105 -2.72 -0.33 -20.92
C GLU A 105 -2.30 -1.43 -19.94
N ASN A 106 -3.11 -1.68 -18.91
CA ASN A 106 -2.85 -2.72 -17.91
C ASN A 106 -2.74 -4.11 -18.57
N LYS A 107 -3.68 -4.44 -19.46
CA LYS A 107 -3.68 -5.71 -20.22
C LYS A 107 -2.43 -5.82 -21.10
N TYR A 108 -2.04 -4.74 -21.80
CA TYR A 108 -0.85 -4.71 -22.62
C TYR A 108 0.43 -4.94 -21.80
N LYS A 109 0.58 -4.26 -20.66
CA LYS A 109 1.75 -4.42 -19.78
C LYS A 109 1.86 -5.84 -19.24
N LYS A 110 0.74 -6.44 -18.80
CA LYS A 110 0.69 -7.86 -18.39
C LYS A 110 1.11 -8.79 -19.53
N ARG A 111 0.60 -8.57 -20.74
CA ARG A 111 0.97 -9.36 -21.94
C ARG A 111 2.46 -9.27 -22.23
N MET A 112 3.03 -8.05 -22.26
CA MET A 112 4.45 -7.84 -22.54
C MET A 112 5.35 -8.50 -21.50
N ALA A 113 4.98 -8.41 -20.22
CA ALA A 113 5.70 -9.09 -19.14
C ALA A 113 5.67 -10.62 -19.31
N ARG A 114 4.51 -11.20 -19.66
CA ARG A 114 4.37 -12.63 -19.94
C ARG A 114 5.23 -13.08 -21.11
N VAL A 115 5.18 -12.36 -22.24
CA VAL A 115 5.99 -12.67 -23.43
C VAL A 115 7.48 -12.64 -23.09
N LYS A 116 7.94 -11.58 -22.42
CA LYS A 116 9.33 -11.43 -22.00
C LYS A 116 9.79 -12.55 -21.07
N ARG A 117 8.98 -12.91 -20.06
CA ARG A 117 9.31 -14.02 -19.15
C ARG A 117 9.38 -15.37 -19.88
N LYS A 118 8.44 -15.63 -20.81
CA LYS A 118 8.44 -16.86 -21.62
C LYS A 118 9.70 -16.96 -22.48
N ALA A 119 10.10 -15.89 -23.15
CA ALA A 119 11.31 -15.84 -23.97
C ALA A 119 12.58 -16.07 -23.14
N LEU A 120 12.70 -15.40 -21.98
CA LEU A 120 13.84 -15.57 -21.07
C LEU A 120 13.90 -16.97 -20.46
N GLY A 121 12.75 -17.57 -20.17
CA GLY A 121 12.64 -18.94 -19.67
C GLY A 121 13.14 -19.95 -20.71
N LYS A 122 12.70 -19.82 -21.97
CA LYS A 122 13.19 -20.66 -23.08
C LYS A 122 14.71 -20.53 -23.27
N ALA A 123 15.24 -19.31 -23.18
CA ALA A 123 16.68 -19.05 -23.27
C ALA A 123 17.46 -19.41 -21.98
N LYS A 124 16.82 -20.03 -20.98
CA LYS A 124 17.41 -20.39 -19.67
C LYS A 124 18.14 -19.23 -18.97
N LYS A 125 17.73 -17.97 -19.20
CA LYS A 125 18.35 -16.76 -18.61
C LYS A 125 17.83 -16.52 -17.18
N ILE A 126 18.07 -17.49 -16.29
CA ILE A 126 17.54 -17.52 -14.90
C ILE A 126 17.99 -16.29 -14.10
N LYS A 127 19.25 -15.85 -14.25
CA LYS A 127 19.77 -14.65 -13.57
C LYS A 127 18.94 -13.40 -13.88
N ILE A 128 18.51 -13.24 -15.13
CA ILE A 128 17.68 -12.09 -15.56
C ILE A 128 16.26 -12.22 -15.01
N LEU A 129 15.67 -13.41 -15.03
CA LEU A 129 14.34 -13.66 -14.44
C LEU A 129 14.32 -13.32 -12.94
N LYS A 130 15.35 -13.74 -12.19
CA LYS A 130 15.50 -13.38 -10.77
C LYS A 130 15.62 -11.86 -10.58
N LYS A 131 16.38 -11.16 -11.43
CA LYS A 131 16.49 -9.70 -11.40
C LYS A 131 15.17 -8.98 -11.71
N LEU A 132 14.35 -9.51 -12.62
CA LEU A 132 13.02 -8.95 -12.94
C LEU A 132 12.06 -9.02 -11.75
N ASN A 133 12.13 -10.10 -10.96
CA ASN A 133 11.37 -10.29 -9.73
C ASN A 133 9.87 -9.95 -9.94
N ASN A 134 9.29 -9.24 -8.97
CA ASN A 134 7.90 -8.78 -8.95
C ASN A 134 7.69 -7.39 -9.57
N LYS A 135 8.56 -6.94 -10.50
CA LYS A 135 8.50 -5.58 -11.08
C LYS A 135 7.13 -5.26 -11.71
N GLU A 136 6.52 -6.23 -12.39
CA GLU A 136 5.17 -6.09 -12.96
C GLU A 136 4.10 -5.90 -11.87
N GLN A 137 4.13 -6.73 -10.82
CA GLN A 137 3.17 -6.64 -9.72
C GLN A 137 3.30 -5.30 -8.97
N ARG A 138 4.53 -4.80 -8.81
CA ARG A 138 4.77 -3.46 -8.24
C ARG A 138 4.19 -2.36 -9.11
N TRP A 139 4.32 -2.48 -10.43
CA TRP A 139 3.71 -1.52 -11.37
C TRP A 139 2.19 -1.54 -11.31
N MET A 140 1.57 -2.73 -11.29
CA MET A 140 0.11 -2.86 -11.13
C MET A 140 -0.35 -2.23 -9.82
N ARG A 141 0.31 -2.54 -8.71
CA ARG A 141 -0.03 -1.99 -7.39
C ARG A 141 0.12 -0.47 -7.32
N ASP A 142 1.13 0.10 -7.96
CA ASP A 142 1.29 1.56 -8.07
C ASP A 142 0.12 2.21 -8.85
N LYS A 143 -0.30 1.59 -9.97
CA LYS A 143 -1.49 2.05 -10.71
C LYS A 143 -2.75 1.98 -9.87
N ASP A 144 -2.97 0.86 -9.16
CA ASP A 144 -4.14 0.67 -8.30
C ASP A 144 -4.17 1.71 -7.15
N HIS A 145 -3.01 2.00 -6.54
CA HIS A 145 -2.90 3.05 -5.51
C HIS A 145 -3.22 4.44 -6.04
N LYS A 146 -2.72 4.80 -7.23
CA LYS A 146 -3.01 6.10 -7.85
C LYS A 146 -4.50 6.24 -8.20
N LEU A 147 -5.08 5.19 -8.77
CA LEU A 147 -6.50 5.14 -9.10
C LEU A 147 -7.38 5.27 -7.84
N SER A 148 -7.05 4.54 -6.78
CA SER A 148 -7.74 4.66 -5.48
C SER A 148 -7.68 6.10 -4.94
N ARG A 149 -6.51 6.77 -5.04
CA ARG A 149 -6.37 8.18 -4.63
C ARG A 149 -7.24 9.11 -5.46
N GLU A 150 -7.30 8.90 -6.78
CA GLU A 150 -8.14 9.68 -7.70
C GLU A 150 -9.63 9.52 -7.39
N ILE A 151 -10.08 8.30 -7.09
CA ILE A 151 -11.45 8.01 -6.68
C ILE A 151 -11.80 8.76 -5.40
N VAL A 152 -10.95 8.70 -4.37
CA VAL A 152 -11.18 9.42 -3.11
C VAL A 152 -11.19 10.94 -3.34
N ASN A 153 -10.33 11.47 -4.21
CA ASN A 153 -10.35 12.89 -4.54
C ASN A 153 -11.64 13.30 -5.25
N PHE A 154 -12.16 12.46 -6.15
CA PHE A 154 -13.43 12.70 -6.80
C PHE A 154 -14.61 12.65 -5.82
N ALA A 155 -14.59 11.72 -4.87
CA ALA A 155 -15.57 11.64 -3.78
C ALA A 155 -15.57 12.94 -2.95
N LYS A 156 -14.38 13.39 -2.52
CA LYS A 156 -14.23 14.66 -1.77
C LYS A 156 -14.72 15.87 -2.55
N ALA A 157 -14.38 15.97 -3.84
CA ALA A 157 -14.79 17.08 -4.69
C ALA A 157 -16.30 17.16 -4.93
N ASN A 158 -17.03 16.06 -4.71
CA ASN A 158 -18.49 16.00 -4.84
C ASN A 158 -19.19 15.83 -3.49
N ASN A 159 -18.48 16.07 -2.37
CA ASN A 159 -19.02 15.95 -1.02
C ASN A 159 -19.71 14.60 -0.77
N VAL A 160 -19.15 13.51 -1.31
CA VAL A 160 -19.67 12.14 -1.13
C VAL A 160 -19.37 11.67 0.29
N SER A 161 -20.38 11.14 0.96
CA SER A 161 -20.29 10.65 2.34
C SER A 161 -20.07 9.15 2.40
N THR A 162 -20.73 8.40 1.50
CA THR A 162 -20.64 6.93 1.44
C THR A 162 -20.20 6.48 0.05
N ILE A 163 -19.19 5.62 0.01
CA ILE A 163 -18.76 4.95 -1.23
C ILE A 163 -19.24 3.50 -1.17
N GLN A 164 -20.07 3.11 -2.13
CA GLN A 164 -20.53 1.73 -2.30
C GLN A 164 -19.66 1.03 -3.35
N LEU A 165 -19.19 -0.16 -3.00
CA LEU A 165 -18.37 -1.01 -3.86
C LEU A 165 -19.11 -2.33 -4.09
N GLU A 166 -18.92 -2.91 -5.27
CA GLU A 166 -19.37 -4.27 -5.54
C GLU A 166 -18.58 -5.30 -4.71
N ASP A 167 -19.27 -6.32 -4.21
CA ASP A 167 -18.62 -7.50 -3.64
C ASP A 167 -18.28 -8.49 -4.76
N LEU A 168 -17.00 -8.48 -5.16
CA LEU A 168 -16.46 -9.39 -6.18
C LEU A 168 -15.77 -10.62 -5.57
N ALA A 169 -16.01 -10.93 -4.29
CA ALA A 169 -15.48 -12.13 -3.67
C ALA A 169 -15.91 -13.38 -4.47
N GLY A 170 -14.96 -14.27 -4.75
CA GLY A 170 -15.24 -15.53 -5.45
C GLY A 170 -15.54 -15.42 -6.95
N ILE A 171 -15.53 -14.22 -7.57
CA ILE A 171 -15.93 -14.04 -8.98
C ILE A 171 -15.21 -14.96 -9.98
N ARG A 172 -13.95 -15.35 -9.71
CA ARG A 172 -13.18 -16.26 -10.57
C ARG A 172 -13.67 -17.71 -10.56
N GLN A 173 -14.42 -18.10 -9.54
CA GLN A 173 -15.02 -19.44 -9.41
C GLN A 173 -16.44 -19.46 -9.97
N THR A 174 -17.17 -18.34 -9.84
CA THR A 174 -18.57 -18.21 -10.27
C THR A 174 -18.71 -17.87 -11.76
N ALA A 175 -17.77 -17.11 -12.33
CA ALA A 175 -17.75 -16.82 -13.76
C ALA A 175 -17.26 -18.05 -14.54
N ARG A 176 -18.21 -18.83 -15.08
CA ARG A 176 -17.97 -19.91 -16.05
C ARG A 176 -17.67 -19.37 -17.44
#